data_AF-A0A836TRY9-F1
#
_entry.id   AF-A0A836TRY9-F1
#
_cell.length_a   1.000
_cell.length_b   1.000
_cell.length_c   1.000
_cell.angle_alpha   90.00
_cell.angle_beta   90.00
_cell.angle_gamma   90.00
#
_symmetry.space_group_name_H-M   'P 1'
#
loop_
_entity.id
_entity.type
_entity.pdbx_description
1 polymer ?
#
loop_
_entity_poly.entity_id
_entity_poly.type
_entity_poly.pdbx_seq_one_letter_code
_entity_poly.pdbx_strand_id
1 'polypeptide(L)'
;MKVLSIEFGQATWLVDIALPRGSLYLPEVIPDLTDRYGFVAFPKITEILEPAPSIVFQHGKFENSVIRKFSVFNDGFTAESQAGNDHAVLFLENFMHWAENQLEVSILEISEPKIYYDSQMVIQLDVDLSSKLEFISFVSDSIGKYASDYGLSYQGYEASGISLSPDQSDVKGYQYSPFRIERRVGQPFRKNIYYSTAPLKTSDHKELLEQIERTI
;
A
#
# COMPACT_ATOMS: atom_id res chain seq x y z
N MET A 1 7.76 9.40 -18.14
CA MET A 1 7.46 8.46 -17.05
C MET A 1 6.36 7.53 -17.50
N LYS A 2 6.55 6.24 -17.30
CA LYS A 2 5.57 5.22 -17.64
C LYS A 2 5.26 4.35 -16.43
N VAL A 3 3.99 4.24 -16.06
CA VAL A 3 3.54 3.25 -15.08
C VAL A 3 3.52 1.87 -15.77
N LEU A 4 4.25 0.91 -15.21
CA LEU A 4 4.35 -0.45 -15.72
C LEU A 4 3.33 -1.37 -15.04
N SER A 5 3.17 -1.26 -13.73
CA SER A 5 2.17 -1.99 -12.95
C SER A 5 1.75 -1.21 -11.71
N ILE A 6 0.49 -1.36 -11.30
CA ILE A 6 0.06 -1.06 -9.94
C ILE A 6 0.21 -2.37 -9.18
N GLU A 7 1.08 -2.40 -8.17
CA GLU A 7 1.25 -3.59 -7.33
C GLU A 7 0.01 -3.75 -6.43
N PHE A 8 -0.37 -2.65 -5.77
CA PHE A 8 -1.68 -2.45 -5.15
C PHE A 8 -1.85 -0.99 -4.73
N GLY A 9 -3.11 -0.57 -4.61
CA GLY A 9 -3.51 0.57 -3.78
C GLY A 9 -4.30 0.07 -2.58
N GLN A 10 -3.93 0.55 -1.39
CA GLN A 10 -4.62 0.25 -0.14
C GLN A 10 -5.46 1.44 0.31
N ALA A 11 -6.66 1.14 0.82
CA ALA A 11 -7.45 2.05 1.63
C ALA A 11 -7.54 1.47 3.06
N THR A 12 -7.29 2.31 4.06
CA THR A 12 -7.49 2.00 5.48
C THR A 12 -8.57 2.90 6.02
N TRP A 13 -9.73 2.35 6.34
CA TRP A 13 -10.85 3.08 6.91
C TRP A 13 -10.90 2.86 8.41
N LEU A 14 -10.52 3.87 9.18
CA LEU A 14 -10.70 3.88 10.64
C LEU A 14 -12.10 4.40 10.95
N VAL A 15 -12.88 3.58 11.64
CA VAL A 15 -14.28 3.86 11.96
C VAL A 15 -14.70 3.04 13.18
N ASP A 16 -15.36 3.70 14.13
CA ASP A 16 -15.96 3.04 15.27
C ASP A 16 -17.31 2.43 14.85
N ILE A 17 -17.45 1.12 15.00
CA ILE A 17 -18.68 0.39 14.64
C ILE A 17 -19.31 -0.28 15.86
N ALA A 18 -20.63 -0.33 15.89
CA ALA A 18 -21.40 -1.13 16.83
C ALA A 18 -22.19 -2.21 16.10
N LEU A 19 -22.16 -3.39 16.70
CA LEU A 19 -23.04 -4.52 16.37
C LEU A 19 -24.08 -4.69 17.48
N PRO A 20 -25.30 -5.16 17.18
CA PRO A 20 -26.23 -5.57 18.22
C PRO A 20 -25.59 -6.62 19.13
N ARG A 21 -25.87 -6.58 20.43
CA ARG A 21 -25.20 -7.44 21.42
C ARG A 21 -25.33 -8.91 21.06
N GLY A 22 -24.20 -9.59 20.87
CA GLY A 22 -24.13 -11.03 20.63
C GLY A 22 -24.59 -11.48 19.23
N SER A 23 -24.79 -10.55 18.29
CA SER A 23 -25.30 -10.85 16.95
C SER A 23 -24.26 -11.38 15.96
N LEU A 24 -22.97 -11.12 16.20
CA LEU A 24 -21.92 -11.51 15.26
C LEU A 24 -21.46 -12.95 15.51
N TYR A 25 -21.89 -13.86 14.63
CA TYR A 25 -21.38 -15.22 14.59
C TYR A 25 -20.54 -15.44 13.33
N LEU A 26 -19.22 -15.28 13.47
CA LEU A 26 -18.26 -15.31 12.36
C LEU A 26 -18.34 -16.55 11.45
N PRO A 27 -18.62 -17.77 11.94
CA PRO A 27 -18.79 -18.94 11.08
C PRO A 27 -19.95 -18.83 10.07
N GLU A 28 -20.95 -17.99 10.32
CA GLU A 28 -22.03 -17.69 9.37
C GLU A 28 -21.66 -16.53 8.42
N VAL A 29 -20.98 -15.51 8.94
CA VAL A 29 -20.60 -14.30 8.19
C VAL A 29 -19.51 -14.57 7.14
N ILE A 30 -18.54 -15.44 7.45
CA ILE A 30 -17.42 -15.75 6.53
C ILE A 30 -17.89 -16.37 5.21
N PRO A 31 -18.78 -17.40 5.22
CA PRO A 31 -19.41 -17.90 4.00
C PRO A 31 -20.08 -16.80 3.17
N ASP A 32 -20.89 -15.93 3.78
CA ASP A 32 -21.60 -14.86 3.05
C ASP A 32 -20.64 -13.90 2.33
N LEU A 33 -19.54 -13.52 3.01
CA LEU A 33 -18.50 -12.69 2.41
C LEU A 33 -17.74 -13.41 1.30
N THR A 34 -17.50 -14.70 1.47
CA THR A 34 -16.83 -15.55 0.49
C THR A 34 -17.69 -15.75 -0.75
N ASP A 35 -18.99 -15.96 -0.59
CA ASP A 35 -19.94 -16.08 -1.69
C ASP A 35 -20.12 -14.75 -2.43
N ARG A 36 -20.17 -13.64 -1.70
CA ARG A 36 -20.35 -12.31 -2.27
C ARG A 36 -19.15 -11.83 -3.06
N TYR A 37 -17.94 -11.98 -2.51
CA TYR A 37 -16.72 -11.41 -3.08
C TYR A 37 -15.74 -12.46 -3.63
N GLY A 38 -16.07 -13.75 -3.57
CA GLY A 38 -15.26 -14.81 -4.17
C GLY A 38 -13.86 -14.94 -3.57
N PHE A 39 -13.67 -14.68 -2.27
CA PHE A 39 -12.37 -14.78 -1.62
C PHE A 39 -11.84 -16.22 -1.65
N VAL A 40 -10.62 -16.41 -2.18
CA VAL A 40 -10.00 -17.74 -2.27
C VAL A 40 -9.42 -18.18 -0.93
N ALA A 41 -8.82 -17.26 -0.18
CA ALA A 41 -8.32 -17.52 1.16
C ALA A 41 -9.12 -16.71 2.18
N PHE A 42 -9.57 -17.37 3.23
CA PHE A 42 -10.39 -16.79 4.28
C PHE A 42 -10.08 -17.47 5.63
N PRO A 43 -10.44 -16.86 6.76
CA PRO A 43 -10.08 -17.34 8.08
C PRO A 43 -10.69 -18.70 8.38
N LYS A 44 -9.89 -19.60 8.95
CA LYS A 44 -10.40 -20.88 9.48
C LYS A 44 -10.98 -20.69 10.87
N ILE A 45 -11.90 -21.58 11.26
CA ILE A 45 -12.50 -21.57 12.61
C ILE A 45 -11.44 -21.52 13.71
N THR A 46 -10.34 -22.26 13.57
CA THR A 46 -9.23 -22.25 14.53
C THR A 46 -8.57 -20.90 14.66
N GLU A 47 -8.43 -20.16 13.56
CA GLU A 47 -7.81 -18.83 13.52
C GLU A 47 -8.73 -17.76 14.14
N ILE A 48 -10.05 -17.99 14.10
CA ILE A 48 -11.06 -17.12 14.73
C ILE A 48 -11.08 -17.28 16.26
N LEU A 49 -10.83 -18.49 16.76
CA LEU A 49 -10.86 -18.80 18.18
C LEU A 49 -9.60 -18.35 18.92
N GLU A 50 -8.50 -18.13 18.19
CA GLU A 50 -7.28 -17.58 18.74
C GLU A 50 -7.34 -16.04 18.73
N PRO A 51 -6.73 -15.35 19.71
CA PRO A 51 -6.63 -13.89 19.68
C PRO A 51 -5.80 -13.42 18.47
N ALA A 52 -6.46 -13.11 17.37
CA ALA A 52 -5.86 -12.52 16.19
C ALA A 52 -6.08 -10.99 16.19
N PRO A 53 -5.08 -10.20 15.73
CA PRO A 53 -5.23 -8.75 15.63
C PRO A 53 -6.24 -8.31 14.56
N SER A 54 -6.58 -9.21 13.63
CA SER A 54 -7.51 -8.95 12.54
C SER A 54 -8.00 -10.24 11.89
N ILE A 55 -9.17 -10.16 11.25
CA ILE A 55 -9.72 -11.20 10.39
C ILE A 55 -9.32 -10.88 8.95
N VAL A 56 -8.70 -11.82 8.23
CA VAL A 56 -8.10 -11.56 6.91
C VAL A 56 -8.70 -12.44 5.82
N PHE A 57 -9.11 -11.79 4.72
CA PHE A 57 -9.53 -12.42 3.48
C PHE A 57 -8.54 -12.06 2.37
N GLN A 58 -8.27 -12.98 1.45
CA GLN A 58 -7.30 -12.79 0.38
C GLN A 58 -7.82 -13.27 -0.97
N HIS A 59 -7.40 -12.54 -2.01
CA HIS A 59 -7.69 -12.84 -3.40
C HIS A 59 -9.19 -13.01 -3.67
N GLY A 60 -9.94 -11.92 -3.46
CA GLY A 60 -11.34 -11.79 -3.85
C GLY A 60 -11.51 -10.94 -5.10
N LYS A 61 -12.77 -10.69 -5.44
CA LYS A 61 -13.20 -9.93 -6.61
C LYS A 61 -14.27 -8.93 -6.20
N PHE A 62 -14.12 -7.71 -6.68
CA PHE A 62 -15.15 -6.68 -6.62
C PHE A 62 -15.26 -6.05 -8.00
N GLU A 63 -16.48 -6.05 -8.54
CA GLU A 63 -16.76 -5.68 -9.94
C GLU A 63 -15.84 -6.42 -10.93
N ASN A 64 -14.97 -5.69 -11.63
CA ASN A 64 -14.05 -6.23 -12.63
C ASN A 64 -12.59 -6.27 -12.18
N SER A 65 -12.31 -6.07 -10.88
CA SER A 65 -10.94 -6.05 -10.36
C SER A 65 -10.75 -6.99 -9.15
N VAL A 66 -9.49 -7.29 -8.88
CA VAL A 66 -9.07 -8.15 -7.77
C VAL A 66 -8.91 -7.32 -6.49
N ILE A 67 -9.56 -7.78 -5.42
CA ILE A 67 -9.26 -7.39 -4.04
C ILE A 67 -8.20 -8.34 -3.52
N ARG A 68 -6.95 -7.89 -3.48
CA ARG A 68 -5.81 -8.72 -3.09
C ARG A 68 -5.91 -9.17 -1.63
N LYS A 69 -6.32 -8.25 -0.76
CA LYS A 69 -6.45 -8.47 0.67
C LYS A 69 -7.56 -7.57 1.22
N PHE A 70 -8.37 -8.13 2.11
CA PHE A 70 -9.31 -7.40 2.94
C PHE A 70 -9.06 -7.80 4.39
N SER A 71 -9.03 -6.85 5.31
CA SER A 71 -8.84 -7.14 6.73
C SER A 71 -9.80 -6.34 7.58
N VAL A 72 -10.38 -7.02 8.57
CA VAL A 72 -11.31 -6.46 9.55
C VAL A 72 -10.61 -6.38 10.89
N PHE A 73 -10.55 -5.18 11.45
CA PHE A 73 -10.03 -4.87 12.77
C PHE A 73 -11.18 -4.44 13.69
N ASN A 74 -10.89 -4.26 14.97
CA ASN A 74 -11.88 -3.78 15.94
C ASN A 74 -12.24 -2.30 15.75
N ASP A 75 -11.34 -1.54 15.11
CA ASP A 75 -11.41 -0.08 14.93
C ASP A 75 -11.41 0.34 13.45
N GLY A 76 -11.68 -0.62 12.55
CA GLY A 76 -11.82 -0.32 11.14
C GLY A 76 -11.48 -1.47 10.19
N PHE A 77 -11.19 -1.08 8.95
CA PHE A 77 -11.05 -2.00 7.83
C PHE A 77 -9.88 -1.60 6.94
N THR A 78 -9.24 -2.57 6.31
CA THR A 78 -8.30 -2.32 5.23
C THR A 78 -8.66 -3.13 4.00
N ALA A 79 -8.49 -2.53 2.81
CA ALA A 79 -8.62 -3.23 1.54
C ALA A 79 -7.47 -2.86 0.61
N GLU A 80 -6.94 -3.85 -0.08
CA GLU A 80 -5.89 -3.71 -1.09
C GLU A 80 -6.45 -4.13 -2.45
N SER A 81 -6.37 -3.24 -3.45
CA SER A 81 -6.84 -3.49 -4.81
C SER A 81 -5.71 -3.34 -5.82
N GLN A 82 -5.66 -4.22 -6.82
CA GLN A 82 -4.72 -4.07 -7.94
C GLN A 82 -5.15 -2.99 -8.94
N ALA A 83 -6.38 -2.49 -8.84
CA ALA A 83 -6.88 -1.39 -9.65
C ALA A 83 -6.61 0.00 -9.02
N GLY A 84 -5.96 0.06 -7.86
CA GLY A 84 -5.68 1.29 -7.13
C GLY A 84 -6.62 1.53 -5.95
N ASN A 85 -6.31 2.52 -5.12
CA ASN A 85 -7.00 2.71 -3.85
C ASN A 85 -8.41 3.31 -3.96
N ASP A 86 -8.76 4.02 -5.04
CA ASP A 86 -10.16 4.41 -5.29
C ASP A 86 -11.07 3.18 -5.39
N HIS A 87 -10.61 2.13 -6.07
CA HIS A 87 -11.35 0.86 -6.15
C HIS A 87 -11.39 0.11 -4.80
N ALA A 88 -10.37 0.28 -3.96
CA ALA A 88 -10.39 -0.27 -2.60
C ALA A 88 -11.42 0.46 -1.73
N VAL A 89 -11.56 1.78 -1.86
CA VAL A 89 -12.59 2.56 -1.17
C VAL A 89 -13.99 2.13 -1.59
N LEU A 90 -14.27 2.03 -2.89
CA LEU A 90 -15.58 1.58 -3.39
C LEU A 90 -15.97 0.19 -2.86
N PHE A 91 -14.99 -0.72 -2.77
CA PHE A 91 -15.20 -2.03 -2.16
C PHE A 91 -15.55 -1.91 -0.67
N LEU A 92 -14.83 -1.09 0.10
CA LEU A 92 -15.10 -0.90 1.53
C LEU A 92 -16.48 -0.25 1.77
N GLU A 93 -16.88 0.73 0.95
CA GLU A 93 -18.22 1.33 0.98
C GLU A 93 -19.31 0.29 0.70
N ASN A 94 -19.09 -0.57 -0.31
CA ASN A 94 -20.02 -1.66 -0.62
C ASN A 94 -20.13 -2.68 0.52
N PHE A 95 -19.00 -3.03 1.12
CA PHE A 95 -18.94 -3.91 2.28
C PHE A 95 -19.69 -3.31 3.47
N MET A 96 -19.48 -2.03 3.78
CA MET A 96 -20.18 -1.36 4.88
C MET A 96 -21.68 -1.31 4.65
N HIS A 97 -22.12 -0.96 3.44
CA HIS A 97 -23.54 -1.00 3.09
C HIS A 97 -24.15 -2.40 3.24
N TRP A 98 -23.40 -3.44 2.86
CA TRP A 98 -23.84 -4.82 3.08
C TRP A 98 -23.91 -5.16 4.58
N ALA A 99 -22.92 -4.77 5.37
CA ALA A 99 -22.85 -5.05 6.80
C ALA A 99 -23.96 -4.33 7.59
N GLU A 100 -24.29 -3.09 7.23
CA GLU A 100 -25.43 -2.36 7.80
C GLU A 100 -26.75 -3.11 7.57
N ASN A 101 -26.94 -3.65 6.36
CA ASN A 101 -28.20 -4.31 5.98
C ASN A 101 -28.32 -5.76 6.48
N GLN A 102 -27.22 -6.51 6.57
CA GLN A 102 -27.24 -7.94 6.93
C GLN A 102 -26.87 -8.21 8.38
N LEU A 103 -25.99 -7.39 8.96
CA LEU A 103 -25.46 -7.59 10.31
C LEU A 103 -25.95 -6.51 11.29
N GLU A 104 -26.80 -5.58 10.82
CA GLU A 104 -27.29 -4.44 11.60
C GLU A 104 -26.15 -3.60 12.20
N VAL A 105 -25.01 -3.54 11.49
CA VAL A 105 -23.89 -2.69 11.87
C VAL A 105 -24.33 -1.23 11.83
N SER A 106 -23.89 -0.44 12.81
CA SER A 106 -24.04 1.00 12.83
C SER A 106 -22.71 1.68 13.09
N ILE A 107 -22.46 2.79 12.38
CA ILE A 107 -21.31 3.66 12.65
C ILE A 107 -21.60 4.45 13.92
N LEU A 108 -20.66 4.43 14.86
CA LEU A 108 -20.73 5.21 16.10
C LEU A 108 -20.17 6.62 15.86
N GLU A 109 -20.91 7.64 16.27
CA GLU A 109 -20.45 9.05 16.23
C GLU A 109 -19.50 9.38 17.41
N ILE A 110 -18.61 8.46 17.76
CA ILE A 110 -17.58 8.67 18.80
C ILE A 110 -16.40 9.45 18.23
N SER A 111 -15.98 9.08 17.02
CA SER A 111 -14.91 9.73 16.28
C SER A 111 -15.32 9.97 14.82
N GLU A 112 -14.75 11.00 14.21
CA GLU A 112 -14.94 11.24 12.78
C GLU A 112 -14.23 10.13 11.99
N PRO A 113 -14.93 9.40 11.10
CA PRO A 113 -14.31 8.35 10.29
C PRO A 113 -13.19 8.91 9.41
N LYS A 114 -12.07 8.18 9.31
CA LYS A 114 -10.91 8.60 8.52
C LYS A 114 -10.49 7.53 7.53
N ILE A 115 -10.13 7.96 6.32
CA ILE A 115 -9.57 7.08 5.30
C ILE A 115 -8.13 7.49 5.02
N TYR A 116 -7.22 6.53 5.15
CA TYR A 116 -5.81 6.64 4.78
C TYR A 116 -5.52 5.82 3.53
N TYR A 117 -4.52 6.27 2.77
CA TYR A 117 -4.17 5.67 1.49
C TYR A 117 -2.72 5.21 1.51
N ASP A 118 -2.48 4.04 0.90
CA ASP A 118 -1.15 3.61 0.49
C ASP A 118 -1.22 3.24 -1.00
N SER A 119 -0.19 3.57 -1.76
CA SER A 119 -0.14 3.33 -3.19
C SER A 119 1.23 2.81 -3.57
N GLN A 120 1.25 1.66 -4.24
CA GLN A 120 2.47 0.97 -4.64
C GLN A 120 2.43 0.63 -6.13
N MET A 121 3.47 1.03 -6.85
CA MET A 121 3.53 0.86 -8.29
C MET A 121 4.96 0.64 -8.78
N VAL A 122 5.08 -0.03 -9.92
CA VAL A 122 6.32 -0.11 -10.67
C VAL A 122 6.24 0.89 -11.81
N ILE A 123 7.25 1.73 -11.90
CA ILE A 123 7.37 2.77 -12.92
C ILE A 123 8.67 2.61 -13.70
N GLN A 124 8.70 3.19 -14.88
CA GLN A 124 9.89 3.42 -15.66
C GLN A 124 10.07 4.93 -15.81
N LEU A 125 11.24 5.44 -15.43
CA LEU A 125 11.61 6.83 -15.62
C LEU A 125 12.41 6.97 -16.93
N ASP A 126 12.17 8.06 -17.64
CA ASP A 126 12.91 8.40 -18.87
C ASP A 126 14.26 9.07 -18.54
N VAL A 127 14.41 9.54 -17.31
CA VAL A 127 15.62 10.18 -16.76
C VAL A 127 16.34 9.27 -15.78
N ASP A 128 17.66 9.37 -15.72
CA ASP A 128 18.45 8.72 -14.68
C ASP A 128 18.53 9.62 -13.44
N LEU A 129 17.85 9.18 -12.36
CA LEU A 129 17.85 9.85 -11.06
C LEU A 129 19.27 10.14 -10.54
N SER A 130 20.24 9.27 -10.81
CA SER A 130 21.62 9.44 -10.32
C SER A 130 22.32 10.62 -10.99
N SER A 131 22.09 10.81 -12.29
CA SER A 131 22.72 11.85 -13.10
C SER A 131 22.27 13.27 -12.76
N LYS A 132 21.14 13.42 -12.06
CA LYS A 132 20.53 14.72 -11.76
C LYS A 132 20.84 15.24 -10.36
N LEU A 133 21.49 14.44 -9.53
CA LEU A 133 21.82 14.77 -8.15
C LEU A 133 23.34 14.86 -7.98
N GLU A 134 23.89 16.08 -8.02
CA GLU A 134 25.35 16.33 -7.92
C GLU A 134 25.99 15.66 -6.69
N PHE A 135 25.30 15.69 -5.56
CA PHE A 135 25.74 15.02 -4.33
C PHE A 135 25.99 13.52 -4.53
N ILE A 136 25.12 12.83 -5.29
CA ILE A 136 25.25 11.39 -5.55
C ILE A 136 26.47 11.13 -6.41
N SER A 137 26.71 11.97 -7.43
CA SER A 137 27.89 11.86 -8.29
C SER A 137 29.17 12.02 -7.46
N PHE A 138 29.24 13.04 -6.60
CA PHE A 138 30.37 13.26 -5.69
C PHE A 138 30.64 12.05 -4.76
N VAL A 139 29.58 11.49 -4.16
CA VAL A 139 29.72 10.33 -3.26
C VAL A 139 30.18 9.10 -4.04
N SER A 140 29.59 8.84 -5.21
CA SER A 140 29.98 7.73 -6.08
C SER A 140 31.44 7.82 -6.49
N ASP A 141 31.89 8.98 -6.98
CA ASP A 141 33.28 9.18 -7.39
C ASP A 141 34.25 8.98 -6.21
N SER A 142 33.87 9.47 -5.03
CA SER A 142 34.68 9.32 -3.81
C SER A 142 34.81 7.85 -3.39
N ILE A 143 33.72 7.09 -3.40
CA ILE A 143 33.75 5.64 -3.11
C ILE A 143 34.65 4.95 -4.14
N GLY A 144 34.54 5.31 -5.41
CA GLY A 144 35.35 4.72 -6.47
C GLY A 144 36.84 4.92 -6.31
N LYS A 145 37.22 6.13 -5.91
CA LYS A 145 38.60 6.46 -5.57
C LYS A 145 39.11 5.58 -4.42
N TYR A 146 38.40 5.54 -3.29
CA TYR A 146 38.83 4.76 -2.13
C TYR A 146 38.85 3.25 -2.40
N ALA A 147 37.88 2.72 -3.14
CA ALA A 147 37.85 1.31 -3.51
C ALA A 147 39.06 0.94 -4.39
N SER A 148 39.44 1.82 -5.31
CA SER A 148 40.62 1.64 -6.15
C SER A 148 41.91 1.64 -5.32
N ASP A 149 42.02 2.52 -4.31
CA ASP A 149 43.16 2.55 -3.38
C ASP A 149 43.29 1.23 -2.59
N TYR A 150 42.18 0.50 -2.38
CA TYR A 150 42.16 -0.82 -1.75
C TYR A 150 42.41 -1.99 -2.72
N GLY A 151 42.69 -1.72 -4.00
CA GLY A 151 42.88 -2.74 -5.03
C GLY A 151 41.58 -3.42 -5.48
N LEU A 152 40.42 -2.84 -5.18
CA LEU A 152 39.12 -3.35 -5.62
C LEU A 152 38.77 -2.81 -7.02
N SER A 153 38.21 -3.68 -7.86
CA SER A 153 37.63 -3.25 -9.14
C SER A 153 36.32 -2.51 -8.88
N TYR A 154 36.30 -1.22 -9.19
CA TYR A 154 35.13 -0.36 -9.02
C TYR A 154 34.28 -0.28 -10.30
N GLN A 155 32.95 -0.45 -10.19
CA GLN A 155 32.03 -0.35 -11.34
C GLN A 155 31.05 0.83 -11.27
N GLY A 156 31.28 1.80 -10.39
CA GLY A 156 30.37 2.94 -10.20
C GLY A 156 29.22 2.61 -9.25
N TYR A 157 29.02 3.44 -8.24
CA TYR A 157 27.79 3.44 -7.45
C TYR A 157 26.77 4.33 -8.15
N GLU A 158 25.54 3.87 -8.19
CA GLU A 158 24.40 4.65 -8.66
C GLU A 158 23.40 4.78 -7.52
N ALA A 159 22.55 5.80 -7.59
CA ALA A 159 21.45 5.94 -6.65
C ALA A 159 20.55 4.69 -6.74
N SER A 160 20.43 3.97 -5.63
CA SER A 160 19.49 2.85 -5.53
C SER A 160 18.07 3.32 -5.21
N GLY A 161 17.91 4.54 -4.67
CA GLY A 161 16.60 5.12 -4.41
C GLY A 161 16.62 6.41 -3.59
N ILE A 162 15.43 6.97 -3.39
CA ILE A 162 15.14 8.16 -2.56
C ILE A 162 14.00 7.79 -1.62
N SER A 163 14.12 8.16 -0.34
CA SER A 163 13.09 7.96 0.67
C SER A 163 12.83 9.25 1.43
N LEU A 164 11.57 9.62 1.58
CA LEU A 164 11.11 10.70 2.46
C LEU A 164 10.12 10.13 3.49
N SER A 165 10.41 10.36 4.76
CA SER A 165 9.64 9.82 5.88
C SER A 165 9.24 10.97 6.81
N PRO A 166 8.02 10.98 7.37
CA PRO A 166 7.69 11.89 8.46
C PRO A 166 8.50 11.51 9.71
N ASP A 167 8.75 12.49 10.58
CA ASP A 167 9.26 12.20 11.92
C ASP A 167 8.17 11.45 12.71
N GLN A 168 8.46 10.21 13.06
CA GLN A 168 7.52 9.33 13.75
C GLN A 168 7.21 9.78 15.17
N SER A 169 8.08 10.60 15.79
CA SER A 169 7.81 11.13 17.13
C SER A 169 6.71 12.21 17.15
N ASP A 170 6.45 12.84 16.00
CA ASP A 170 5.42 13.87 15.85
C ASP A 170 4.07 13.33 15.35
N VAL A 171 4.05 12.09 14.84
CA VAL A 171 2.84 11.47 14.29
C VAL A 171 2.00 10.87 15.42
N LYS A 172 0.83 11.49 15.68
CA LYS A 172 -0.20 10.93 16.57
C LYS A 172 -1.21 10.11 15.76
N GLY A 173 -1.39 8.83 16.10
CA GLY A 173 -2.36 7.95 15.46
C GLY A 173 -1.77 7.13 14.32
N TYR A 174 -2.42 7.14 13.15
CA TYR A 174 -2.01 6.34 12.00
C TYR A 174 -0.64 6.76 11.48
N GLN A 175 0.29 5.80 11.39
CA GLN A 175 1.64 6.04 10.89
C GLN A 175 1.64 5.95 9.36
N TYR A 176 1.95 7.07 8.70
CA TYR A 176 2.05 7.10 7.25
C TYR A 176 3.26 6.30 6.76
N SER A 177 3.05 5.52 5.70
CA SER A 177 4.15 4.94 4.94
C SER A 177 5.04 6.04 4.37
N PRO A 178 6.36 5.84 4.33
CA PRO A 178 7.26 6.78 3.69
C PRO A 178 7.02 6.80 2.18
N PHE A 179 7.27 7.97 1.58
CA PHE A 179 7.43 8.05 0.14
C PHE A 179 8.77 7.44 -0.25
N ARG A 180 8.78 6.53 -1.23
CA ARG A 180 10.00 5.92 -1.76
C ARG A 180 9.94 5.80 -3.27
N ILE A 181 11.10 5.97 -3.91
CA ILE A 181 11.37 5.52 -5.28
C ILE A 181 12.68 4.76 -5.23
N GLU A 182 12.67 3.46 -5.53
CA GLU A 182 13.83 2.58 -5.42
C GLU A 182 13.98 1.72 -6.67
N ARG A 183 15.21 1.40 -7.07
CA ARG A 183 15.50 0.52 -8.20
C ARG A 183 14.79 -0.81 -7.98
N ARG A 184 14.11 -1.30 -9.02
CA ARG A 184 13.40 -2.59 -8.93
C ARG A 184 14.39 -3.74 -8.75
N VAL A 185 14.23 -4.49 -7.66
CA VAL A 185 15.05 -5.68 -7.35
C VAL A 185 15.10 -6.62 -8.56
N GLY A 186 16.31 -7.09 -8.88
CA GLY A 186 16.55 -8.01 -9.99
C GLY A 186 16.54 -7.38 -11.39
N GLN A 187 16.36 -6.05 -11.51
CA GLN A 187 16.47 -5.35 -12.79
C GLN A 187 17.81 -4.59 -12.91
N PRO A 188 18.47 -4.63 -14.09
CA PRO A 188 19.63 -3.80 -14.35
C PRO A 188 19.30 -2.30 -14.28
N PHE A 189 20.20 -1.50 -13.73
CA PHE A 189 19.98 -0.06 -13.52
C PHE A 189 19.73 0.69 -14.84
N ARG A 190 20.39 0.29 -15.93
CA ARG A 190 20.15 0.80 -17.30
C ARG A 190 18.70 0.75 -17.79
N LYS A 191 17.82 -0.03 -17.15
CA LYS A 191 16.39 -0.09 -17.53
C LYS A 191 15.57 1.06 -16.94
N ASN A 192 16.09 1.77 -15.93
CA ASN A 192 15.38 2.83 -15.20
C ASN A 192 14.00 2.40 -14.70
N ILE A 193 13.91 1.15 -14.21
CA ILE A 193 12.69 0.61 -13.60
C ILE A 193 12.81 0.75 -12.09
N TYR A 194 11.79 1.35 -11.50
CA TYR A 194 11.70 1.64 -10.09
C TYR A 194 10.42 1.08 -9.50
N TYR A 195 10.49 0.67 -8.24
CA TYR A 195 9.34 0.44 -7.39
C TYR A 195 9.14 1.68 -6.53
N SER A 196 7.90 2.15 -6.42
CA SER A 196 7.57 3.36 -5.69
C SER A 196 6.40 3.13 -4.75
N THR A 197 6.50 3.71 -3.55
CA THR A 197 5.46 3.70 -2.51
C THR A 197 5.15 5.11 -2.07
N ALA A 198 3.88 5.42 -1.80
CA ALA A 198 3.48 6.71 -1.26
C ALA A 198 2.21 6.59 -0.39
N PRO A 199 2.08 7.41 0.67
CA PRO A 199 0.86 7.51 1.47
C PRO A 199 -0.20 8.40 0.77
N LEU A 200 -0.50 8.11 -0.49
CA LEU A 200 -1.31 8.95 -1.38
C LEU A 200 -2.34 8.12 -2.14
N LYS A 201 -3.35 8.79 -2.70
CA LYS A 201 -4.21 8.18 -3.71
C LYS A 201 -3.39 7.71 -4.91
N THR A 202 -3.85 6.66 -5.59
CA THR A 202 -3.11 6.11 -6.74
C THR A 202 -2.97 7.13 -7.87
N SER A 203 -3.98 7.95 -8.11
CA SER A 203 -3.93 9.10 -9.04
C SER A 203 -2.86 10.11 -8.66
N ASP A 204 -2.86 10.53 -7.41
CA ASP A 204 -2.01 11.63 -6.90
C ASP A 204 -0.55 11.18 -6.83
N HIS A 205 -0.33 9.91 -6.46
CA HIS A 205 1.00 9.29 -6.51
C HIS A 205 1.55 9.28 -7.94
N LYS A 206 0.72 8.89 -8.93
CA LYS A 206 1.14 8.92 -10.34
C LYS A 206 1.48 10.35 -10.78
N GLU A 207 0.64 11.32 -10.45
CA GLU A 207 0.88 12.72 -10.80
C GLU A 207 2.18 13.26 -10.17
N LEU A 208 2.42 12.97 -8.88
CA LEU A 208 3.65 13.34 -8.20
C LEU A 208 4.89 12.77 -8.91
N LEU A 209 4.84 11.52 -9.35
CA LEU A 209 5.96 10.89 -10.08
C LEU A 209 6.19 11.53 -11.45
N GLU A 210 5.14 11.95 -12.15
CA GLU A 210 5.26 12.73 -13.39
C GLU A 210 5.90 14.11 -13.14
N GLN A 211 5.53 14.77 -12.04
CA GLN A 211 6.10 16.06 -11.65
C GLN A 211 7.58 15.95 -11.26
N ILE A 212 7.95 14.89 -10.52
CA ILE A 212 9.34 14.61 -10.16
C ILE A 212 10.18 14.47 -11.43
N GLU A 213 9.76 13.66 -12.39
CA GLU A 213 10.50 13.46 -13.63
C GLU A 213 10.66 14.75 -14.45
N ARG A 214 9.66 15.63 -14.45
CA ARG A 214 9.75 16.94 -15.14
C ARG A 214 10.71 17.92 -14.47
N THR A 215 10.92 17.77 -13.16
CA THR A 215 11.72 18.71 -12.36
C THR A 215 13.20 18.34 -12.36
N ILE A 216 13.53 17.07 -12.59
CA ILE A 216 14.90 16.55 -12.62
C ILE A 216 15.46 16.51 -14.05
#